data_AF-A0A946AT79-F1
#
_entry.id   AF-A0A946AT79-F1
#
_cell.length_a   1.000
_cell.length_b   1.000
_cell.length_c   1.000
_cell.angle_alpha   90.00
_cell.angle_beta   90.00
_cell.angle_gamma   90.00
#
_symmetry.space_group_name_H-M   'P 1'
#
loop_
_entity.id
_entity.type
_entity.pdbx_description
1 polymer ?
#
loop_
_entity_poly.entity_id
_entity_poly.type
_entity_poly.pdbx_seq_one_letter_code
_entity_poly.pdbx_strand_id
1 'polypeptide(L)'
;MPIIVNNVEITDDDVHAEMQYHPAESADKARHKAAQALVIRQLLLQAAKAKNMLEDVEQIDNVLAEETIDTLIQQEVIVPQADTESCKRYYEQNKERFIDKSTDKVLPFDSVNSHIRDYLHARSLQTGINQYITLLAGSANIAGFDLEDM
;
A
#
# COMPACT_ATOMS: atom_id res chain seq x y z
N MET A 1 -10.69 -10.04 20.10
CA MET A 1 -9.35 -10.32 20.69
C MET A 1 -8.49 -9.15 20.25
N PRO A 2 -7.86 -8.43 21.20
CA PRO A 2 -7.09 -7.25 20.86
C PRO A 2 -5.88 -7.62 20.00
N ILE A 3 -5.55 -6.74 19.07
CA ILE A 3 -4.35 -6.86 18.24
C ILE A 3 -3.29 -5.97 18.88
N ILE A 4 -2.07 -6.48 19.05
CA ILE A 4 -0.98 -5.71 19.64
C ILE A 4 0.11 -5.54 18.59
N VAL A 5 0.52 -4.29 18.36
CA VAL A 5 1.63 -3.92 17.48
C VAL A 5 2.72 -3.28 18.34
N ASN A 6 3.76 -4.05 18.63
CA ASN A 6 4.80 -3.76 19.61
C ASN A 6 4.22 -3.53 21.01
N ASN A 7 4.01 -2.28 21.40
CA ASN A 7 3.46 -1.89 22.70
C ASN A 7 2.13 -1.15 22.59
N VAL A 8 1.58 -1.02 21.37
CA VAL A 8 0.32 -0.34 21.11
C VAL A 8 -0.77 -1.37 20.90
N GLU A 9 -1.85 -1.24 21.66
CA GLU A 9 -3.05 -2.07 21.54
C GLU A 9 -4.02 -1.43 20.54
N ILE A 10 -4.45 -2.22 19.56
CA ILE A 10 -5.56 -1.92 18.66
C ILE A 10 -6.77 -2.69 19.19
N THR A 11 -7.76 -1.96 19.66
CA THR A 11 -8.94 -2.52 20.32
C THR A 11 -9.96 -3.05 19.32
N ASP A 12 -10.87 -3.92 19.79
CA ASP A 12 -11.99 -4.40 18.97
C ASP A 12 -12.90 -3.23 18.52
N ASP A 13 -12.99 -2.15 19.31
CA ASP A 13 -13.76 -0.95 18.99
C ASP A 13 -13.09 -0.13 17.86
N ASP A 14 -11.76 -0.03 17.87
CA ASP A 14 -11.01 0.64 16.79
C ASP A 14 -11.22 -0.09 15.46
N VAL A 15 -11.12 -1.41 15.47
CA VAL A 15 -11.39 -2.23 14.28
C VAL A 15 -12.82 -2.03 13.79
N HIS A 16 -13.79 -2.00 14.71
CA HIS A 16 -15.19 -1.79 14.35
C HIS A 16 -15.45 -0.41 13.74
N ALA A 17 -14.83 0.65 14.29
CA ALA A 17 -14.89 1.99 13.75
C ALA A 17 -14.25 2.07 12.35
N GLU A 18 -13.16 1.34 12.12
CA GLU A 18 -12.46 1.33 10.84
C GLU A 18 -13.21 0.52 9.77
N MET A 19 -13.94 -0.55 10.13
CA MET A 19 -14.70 -1.40 9.21
C MET A 19 -15.64 -0.64 8.25
N GLN A 20 -16.16 0.52 8.64
CA GLN A 20 -17.01 1.35 7.79
C GLN A 20 -16.28 1.85 6.53
N TYR A 21 -14.95 1.97 6.58
CA TYR A 21 -14.11 2.39 5.46
C TYR A 21 -13.62 1.21 4.60
N HIS A 22 -13.83 -0.03 5.06
CA HIS A 22 -13.35 -1.25 4.38
C HIS A 22 -14.50 -2.21 4.04
N PRO A 23 -15.47 -1.79 3.20
CA PRO A 23 -16.57 -2.68 2.80
C PRO A 23 -16.03 -3.92 2.09
N ALA A 24 -16.59 -5.08 2.43
CA ALA A 24 -16.23 -6.37 1.87
C ALA A 24 -17.45 -7.28 1.74
N GLU A 25 -17.24 -8.41 1.06
CA GLU A 25 -18.27 -9.42 0.80
C GLU A 25 -18.85 -10.07 2.08
N SER A 26 -18.14 -9.94 3.21
CA SER A 26 -18.60 -10.43 4.52
C SER A 26 -18.04 -9.57 5.65
N ALA A 27 -18.70 -9.61 6.80
CA ALA A 27 -18.25 -8.92 8.01
C ALA A 27 -16.85 -9.38 8.44
N ASP A 28 -16.54 -10.68 8.33
CA ASP A 28 -15.22 -11.22 8.68
C ASP A 28 -14.12 -10.67 7.76
N LYS A 29 -14.38 -10.61 6.45
CA LYS A 29 -13.43 -9.98 5.50
C LYS A 29 -13.27 -8.49 5.76
N ALA A 30 -14.36 -7.77 6.05
CA ALA A 30 -14.31 -6.34 6.35
C ALA A 30 -13.50 -6.07 7.63
N ARG A 31 -13.74 -6.89 8.67
CA ARG A 31 -12.98 -6.86 9.93
C ARG A 31 -11.49 -7.12 9.69
N HIS A 32 -11.16 -8.13 8.88
CA HIS A 32 -9.77 -8.46 8.57
C HIS A 32 -9.06 -7.30 7.84
N LYS A 33 -9.71 -6.70 6.83
CA LYS A 33 -9.17 -5.52 6.13
C LYS A 33 -9.00 -4.30 7.04
N ALA A 34 -9.97 -4.03 7.90
CA ALA A 34 -9.90 -2.94 8.87
C ALA A 34 -8.74 -3.14 9.85
N ALA A 35 -8.62 -4.35 10.42
CA ALA A 35 -7.50 -4.71 11.27
C ALA A 35 -6.15 -4.59 10.54
N GLN A 36 -6.07 -5.08 9.30
CA GLN A 36 -4.87 -4.96 8.45
C GLN A 36 -4.48 -3.48 8.27
N ALA A 37 -5.43 -2.62 7.92
CA ALA A 37 -5.21 -1.20 7.73
C ALA A 37 -4.68 -0.51 9.00
N LEU A 38 -5.27 -0.81 10.17
CA LEU A 38 -4.83 -0.26 11.45
C LEU A 38 -3.42 -0.74 11.82
N VAL A 39 -3.12 -2.02 11.62
CA VAL A 39 -1.79 -2.58 11.88
C VAL A 39 -0.75 -1.90 10.98
N ILE A 40 -1.01 -1.81 9.67
CA ILE A 40 -0.10 -1.17 8.71
C ILE A 40 0.11 0.29 9.07
N ARG A 41 -0.96 1.02 9.36
CA ARG A 41 -0.91 2.42 9.79
C ARG A 41 -0.04 2.57 11.04
N GLN A 42 -0.22 1.70 12.03
CA GLN A 42 0.55 1.72 13.27
C GLN A 42 2.04 1.44 13.03
N LEU A 43 2.39 0.49 12.14
CA LEU A 43 3.77 0.21 11.75
C LEU A 43 4.43 1.43 11.09
N LEU A 44 3.73 2.08 10.16
CA LEU A 44 4.24 3.27 9.46
C LEU A 44 4.44 4.45 10.41
N LEU A 45 3.50 4.70 11.33
CA LEU A 45 3.65 5.76 12.33
C LEU A 45 4.81 5.50 13.30
N GLN A 46 5.02 4.26 13.72
CA GLN A 46 6.17 3.90 14.56
C GLN A 46 7.49 4.06 13.80
N ALA A 47 7.53 3.71 12.51
CA ALA A 47 8.68 3.96 11.65
C ALA A 47 8.99 5.46 11.48
N ALA A 48 7.95 6.29 11.28
CA ALA A 48 8.09 7.74 11.24
C ALA A 48 8.64 8.33 12.56
N LYS A 49 8.14 7.84 13.71
CA LYS A 49 8.67 8.20 15.03
C LYS A 49 10.15 7.82 15.17
N ALA A 50 10.54 6.63 14.73
CA ALA A 50 11.95 6.19 14.76
C ALA A 50 12.88 7.07 13.91
N LYS A 51 12.34 7.76 12.91
CA LYS A 51 13.04 8.74 12.06
C LYS A 51 12.99 10.17 12.59
N ASN A 52 12.42 10.40 13.78
CA ASN A 52 12.19 11.72 14.38
C ASN A 52 11.28 12.63 13.52
N MET A 53 10.38 12.05 12.72
CA MET A 53 9.36 12.80 11.99
C MET A 53 8.15 13.13 12.88
N LEU A 54 8.03 12.42 14.00
CA LEU A 54 6.94 12.54 14.95
C LEU A 54 7.45 12.37 16.38
N GLU A 55 6.90 13.14 17.33
CA GLU A 55 7.20 13.00 18.75
C GLU A 55 6.28 11.97 19.43
N ASP A 56 4.96 12.10 19.21
CA ASP A 56 3.94 11.24 19.82
C ASP A 56 2.98 10.65 18.77
N VAL A 57 2.92 9.32 18.71
CA VAL A 57 2.06 8.56 17.79
C VAL A 57 0.61 8.50 18.31
N GLU A 58 0.39 8.66 19.62
CA GLU A 58 -0.94 8.52 20.23
C GLU A 58 -1.74 9.82 20.17
N GLN A 59 -1.06 10.97 20.07
CA GLN A 59 -1.69 12.31 20.09
C GLN A 59 -1.69 13.00 18.72
N ILE A 60 -1.32 12.29 17.66
CA ILE A 60 -1.35 12.83 16.31
C ILE A 60 -2.77 12.89 15.76
N ASP A 61 -3.13 14.01 15.14
CA ASP A 61 -4.39 14.11 14.42
C ASP A 61 -4.37 13.27 13.13
N ASN A 62 -5.54 12.83 12.67
CA ASN A 62 -5.63 11.95 11.50
C ASN A 62 -5.06 12.57 10.22
N VAL A 63 -5.15 13.90 10.06
CA VAL A 63 -4.67 14.57 8.84
C VAL A 63 -3.14 14.58 8.83
N LEU A 64 -2.53 14.97 9.95
CA LEU A 64 -1.08 14.96 10.10
C LEU A 64 -0.51 13.53 10.04
N ALA A 65 -1.25 12.53 10.51
CA ALA A 65 -0.87 11.12 10.41
C ALA A 65 -0.71 10.69 8.94
N GLU A 66 -1.71 10.99 8.10
CA GLU A 66 -1.69 10.71 6.66
C GLU A 66 -0.51 11.43 5.99
N GLU A 67 -0.34 12.74 6.23
CA GLU A 67 0.76 13.52 5.65
C GLU A 67 2.15 13.00 6.04
N THR A 68 2.31 12.57 7.29
CA THR A 68 3.56 12.00 7.81
C THR A 68 3.86 10.65 7.15
N ILE A 69 2.84 9.80 7.00
CA ILE A 69 2.96 8.50 6.33
C ILE A 69 3.35 8.69 4.85
N ASP A 70 2.70 9.61 4.15
CA ASP A 70 3.03 9.92 2.75
C ASP A 70 4.48 10.39 2.61
N THR A 71 4.93 11.27 3.51
CA THR A 71 6.32 11.75 3.53
C THR A 71 7.30 10.61 3.80
N LEU A 72 7.00 9.72 4.76
CA LEU A 72 7.83 8.57 5.07
C LEU A 72 7.96 7.63 3.87
N ILE A 73 6.84 7.33 3.20
CA ILE A 73 6.81 6.47 2.02
C ILE A 73 7.67 7.07 0.91
N GLN A 74 7.55 8.38 0.65
CA GLN A 74 8.37 9.05 -0.36
C GLN A 74 9.88 9.02 -0.05
N GLN A 75 10.27 8.98 1.23
CA GLN A 75 11.67 8.92 1.64
C GLN A 75 12.23 7.50 1.60
N GLU A 76 11.46 6.50 2.02
CA GLU A 76 11.97 5.14 2.25
C GLU A 76 11.67 4.19 1.08
N VAL A 77 10.63 4.45 0.28
CA VAL A 77 10.25 3.58 -0.84
C VAL A 77 10.99 3.96 -2.10
N ILE A 78 11.99 3.15 -2.45
CA ILE A 78 12.73 3.30 -3.71
C ILE A 78 11.90 2.69 -4.84
N VAL A 79 11.34 3.53 -5.71
CA VAL A 79 10.59 3.08 -6.89
C VAL A 79 11.54 2.97 -8.09
N PRO A 80 11.80 1.77 -8.63
CA PRO A 80 12.53 1.64 -9.87
C PRO A 80 11.72 2.29 -11.00
N GLN A 81 12.34 3.22 -11.72
CA GLN A 81 11.73 3.86 -12.87
C GLN A 81 11.57 2.83 -14.00
N ALA A 82 10.35 2.67 -14.54
CA ALA A 82 10.11 1.80 -15.67
C ALA A 82 10.81 2.38 -16.92
N ASP A 83 11.90 1.75 -17.32
CA ASP A 83 12.62 2.12 -18.52
C ASP A 83 11.82 1.75 -19.79
N THR A 84 12.27 2.29 -20.92
CA THR A 84 11.62 2.02 -22.21
C THR A 84 11.63 0.53 -22.57
N GLU A 85 12.64 -0.23 -22.15
CA GLU A 85 12.68 -1.68 -22.39
C GLU A 85 11.60 -2.43 -21.61
N SER A 86 11.39 -2.10 -20.34
CA SER A 86 10.32 -2.67 -19.51
C SER A 86 8.94 -2.34 -20.09
N CYS A 87 8.75 -1.11 -20.55
CA CYS A 87 7.50 -0.70 -21.21
C CYS A 87 7.24 -1.50 -22.49
N LYS A 88 8.26 -1.71 -23.33
CA LYS A 88 8.15 -2.55 -24.54
C LYS A 88 7.85 -4.00 -24.20
N ARG A 89 8.54 -4.58 -23.21
CA ARG A 89 8.28 -5.97 -22.76
C ARG A 89 6.84 -6.12 -22.28
N TYR A 90 6.34 -5.17 -21.49
CA TYR A 90 4.96 -5.20 -21.02
C TYR A 90 3.95 -5.09 -22.17
N TYR A 91 4.17 -4.16 -23.11
CA TYR A 91 3.35 -4.03 -24.32
C TYR A 91 3.28 -5.33 -25.12
N GLU A 92 4.43 -5.95 -25.40
CA GLU A 92 4.52 -7.20 -26.17
C GLU A 92 3.80 -8.36 -25.48
N GLN A 93 3.88 -8.45 -24.15
CA GLN A 93 3.21 -9.49 -23.36
C GLN A 93 1.70 -9.26 -23.18
N ASN A 94 1.22 -8.03 -23.37
CA ASN A 94 -0.16 -7.63 -23.07
C ASN A 94 -0.86 -6.95 -24.25
N LYS A 95 -0.49 -7.28 -25.49
CA LYS A 95 -1.05 -6.67 -26.72
C LYS A 95 -2.58 -6.70 -26.78
N GLU A 96 -3.19 -7.76 -26.23
CA GLU A 96 -4.64 -7.91 -26.11
C GLU A 96 -5.32 -6.79 -25.30
N ARG A 97 -4.59 -6.14 -24.38
CA ARG A 97 -5.10 -5.01 -23.60
C ARG A 97 -5.09 -3.69 -24.36
N PHE A 98 -4.37 -3.64 -25.48
CA PHE A 98 -4.16 -2.43 -26.29
C PHE A 98 -4.88 -2.54 -27.64
N ILE A 99 -6.11 -3.06 -27.63
CA ILE A 99 -6.95 -3.14 -28.83
C ILE A 99 -7.86 -1.91 -28.91
N ASP A 100 -7.85 -1.25 -30.06
CA ASP A 100 -8.81 -0.22 -30.38
C ASP A 100 -10.20 -0.84 -30.57
N LYS A 101 -11.14 -0.50 -29.70
CA LYS A 101 -12.51 -1.02 -29.72
C LYS A 101 -13.29 -0.66 -30.99
N SER A 102 -12.84 0.34 -31.75
CA SER A 102 -13.51 0.79 -32.98
C SER A 102 -12.99 0.09 -34.23
N THR A 103 -11.71 -0.29 -34.25
CA THR A 103 -11.06 -0.89 -35.43
C THR A 103 -10.65 -2.34 -35.24
N ASP A 104 -10.75 -2.86 -34.00
CA ASP A 104 -10.30 -4.19 -33.56
C ASP A 104 -8.81 -4.46 -33.86
N LYS A 105 -8.02 -3.39 -33.97
CA LYS A 105 -6.57 -3.44 -34.22
C LYS A 105 -5.79 -3.11 -32.98
N VAL A 106 -4.61 -3.73 -32.85
CA VAL A 106 -3.66 -3.40 -31.79
C VAL A 106 -3.10 -2.01 -32.03
N LEU A 107 -3.17 -1.16 -31.00
CA LEU A 107 -2.62 0.20 -31.01
C LEU A 107 -1.08 0.15 -31.01
N PRO A 108 -0.39 0.96 -31.84
CA PRO A 108 1.07 1.02 -31.84
C PRO A 108 1.65 1.38 -30.47
N PHE A 109 2.84 0.84 -30.17
CA PHE A 109 3.53 1.07 -28.89
C PHE A 109 3.65 2.56 -28.54
N ASP A 110 4.06 3.40 -29.50
CA ASP A 110 4.28 4.83 -29.26
C ASP A 110 3.01 5.55 -28.77
N SER A 111 1.82 5.08 -29.20
CA SER A 111 0.53 5.64 -28.78
C SER A 111 0.15 5.28 -27.35
N VAL A 112 0.70 4.20 -26.79
CA VAL A 112 0.36 3.68 -25.45
C VAL A 112 1.52 3.75 -24.45
N ASN A 113 2.73 4.08 -24.91
CA ASN A 113 3.96 4.07 -24.11
C ASN A 113 3.85 4.92 -22.84
N SER A 114 3.29 6.13 -22.92
CA SER A 114 3.09 6.97 -21.73
C SER A 114 2.21 6.28 -20.69
N HIS A 115 1.07 5.73 -21.11
CA HIS A 115 0.14 5.06 -20.19
C HIS A 115 0.75 3.80 -19.59
N ILE A 116 1.52 3.04 -20.38
CA ILE A 116 2.24 1.87 -19.89
C ILE A 116 3.28 2.29 -18.85
N ARG A 117 4.06 3.34 -19.14
CA ARG A 117 5.04 3.88 -18.22
C ARG A 117 4.38 4.28 -16.90
N ASP A 118 3.33 5.10 -16.95
CA ASP A 118 2.61 5.57 -15.76
C ASP A 118 2.04 4.39 -14.94
N TYR A 119 1.46 3.39 -15.62
CA TYR A 119 0.98 2.16 -14.98
C TYR A 119 2.10 1.36 -14.31
N LEU A 120 3.22 1.16 -15.00
CA LEU A 120 4.35 0.42 -14.44
C LEU A 120 5.00 1.17 -13.27
N HIS A 121 5.07 2.51 -13.32
CA HIS A 121 5.52 3.30 -12.17
C HIS A 121 4.59 3.16 -10.97
N ALA A 122 3.28 3.31 -11.17
CA ALA A 122 2.30 3.16 -10.09
C ALA A 122 2.37 1.75 -9.47
N ARG A 123 2.50 0.71 -10.31
CA ARG A 123 2.66 -0.67 -9.85
C ARG A 123 3.98 -0.89 -9.10
N SER A 124 5.09 -0.32 -9.58
CA SER A 124 6.38 -0.38 -8.88
C SER A 124 6.32 0.32 -7.53
N LEU A 125 5.61 1.45 -7.43
CA LEU A 125 5.39 2.16 -6.17
C LEU A 125 4.62 1.28 -5.18
N GLN A 126 3.49 0.70 -5.60
CA GLN A 126 2.72 -0.21 -4.76
C GLN A 126 3.55 -1.40 -4.29
N THR A 127 4.38 -1.97 -5.18
CA THR A 127 5.29 -3.07 -4.82
C THR A 127 6.33 -2.63 -3.79
N GLY A 128 6.92 -1.45 -3.96
CA GLY A 128 7.89 -0.91 -3.03
C GLY A 128 7.30 -0.61 -1.64
N ILE A 129 6.07 -0.08 -1.59
CA ILE A 129 5.34 0.12 -0.33
C ILE A 129 5.11 -1.22 0.37
N ASN A 130 4.61 -2.24 -0.36
CA ASN A 130 4.38 -3.55 0.24
C ASN A 130 5.68 -4.17 0.77
N GLN A 131 6.78 -4.08 0.02
CA GLN A 131 8.10 -4.54 0.48
C GLN A 131 8.56 -3.82 1.76
N TYR A 132 8.35 -2.50 1.83
CA TYR A 132 8.69 -1.73 3.00
C TYR A 132 7.84 -2.14 4.21
N ILE A 133 6.54 -2.33 4.04
CA ILE A 133 5.66 -2.81 5.11
C ILE A 133 6.06 -4.23 5.54
N THR A 134 6.37 -5.14 4.61
CA THR A 134 6.88 -6.48 4.95
C THR A 134 8.16 -6.40 5.78
N LEU A 135 9.07 -5.47 5.47
CA LEU A 135 10.28 -5.24 6.28
C LEU A 135 9.93 -4.76 7.69
N LEU A 136 9.01 -3.80 7.82
CA LEU A 136 8.55 -3.30 9.12
C LEU A 136 7.88 -4.41 9.93
N ALA A 137 6.96 -5.16 9.32
CA ALA A 137 6.26 -6.28 9.94
C ALA A 137 7.25 -7.36 10.41
N GLY A 138 8.26 -7.69 9.61
CA GLY A 138 9.28 -8.67 9.96
C GLY A 138 10.20 -8.27 11.14
N SER A 139 10.20 -6.99 11.52
CA SER A 139 10.94 -6.47 12.68
C SER A 139 10.04 -6.06 13.84
N ALA A 140 8.72 -6.14 13.69
CA ALA A 140 7.74 -5.80 14.70
C ALA A 140 7.23 -7.03 15.46
N ASN A 141 6.85 -6.84 16.72
CA ASN A 141 6.12 -7.83 17.49
C ASN A 141 4.61 -7.63 17.27
N ILE A 142 4.00 -8.46 16.42
CA ILE A 142 2.56 -8.41 16.14
C ILE A 142 1.90 -9.62 16.78
N ALA A 143 0.93 -9.39 17.67
CA ALA A 143 0.17 -10.44 18.33
C ALA A 143 -1.32 -10.28 18.00
N GLY A 144 -2.00 -11.41 17.76
CA GLY A 144 -3.46 -11.43 17.49
C GLY A 144 -3.86 -11.09 16.06
N PHE A 145 -2.90 -10.88 15.15
CA PHE A 145 -3.13 -10.63 13.73
C PHE A 145 -1.98 -11.16 12.88
N ASP A 146 -2.28 -11.62 11.67
CA ASP A 146 -1.29 -12.05 10.69
C ASP A 146 -1.42 -11.24 9.40
N LEU A 147 -0.28 -10.83 8.85
CA LEU A 147 -0.17 -10.03 7.63
C LEU A 147 0.10 -10.90 6.38
N GLU A 148 -0.22 -12.20 6.44
CA GLU A 148 0.02 -13.19 5.37
C GLU A 148 -0.47 -12.78 3.96
N ASP A 149 -1.45 -11.86 3.86
CA ASP A 149 -2.06 -11.41 2.60
C ASP A 149 -1.66 -9.96 2.21
N MET A 150 -0.39 -9.73 1.84
CA MET A 150 0.13 -8.45 1.30
C MET A 150 0.59 -8.52 -0.16
#